data_AF-A0A357D7G7-F1
#
_entry.id   AF-A0A357D7G7-F1
#
_cell.length_a   1.000
_cell.length_b   1.000
_cell.length_c   1.000
_cell.angle_alpha   90.00
_cell.angle_beta   90.00
_cell.angle_gamma   90.00
#
_symmetry.space_group_name_H-M   'P 1'
#
loop_
_entity.id
_entity.type
_entity.pdbx_description
1 polymer ?
#
loop_
_entity_poly.entity_id
_entity_poly.type
_entity_poly.pdbx_seq_one_letter_code
_entity_poly.pdbx_strand_id
1 'polypeptide(L)'
;QGSTNQEALKAAAIKKILALGKQKGIITYKDIMDTFDHIELAPEEIDGIYELLTSKGIDFVAEDEEPQTNDEKDDDQEGEVDLSLPEGISLDDPVRMYLKEIGRVPLLTAESELDLAQRAQNGDENAKRRLAEANLRLVVSIAKRYVGRGMLFLDLIQEGNLGLIKAVEKFDYHKGFKFSTYATWWIRQA
;
A
#
# COMPACT_ATOMS: atom_id res chain seq x y z
N GLN A 1 -4.83 -5.15 32.84
CA GLN A 1 -3.80 -4.09 32.87
C GLN A 1 -2.90 -4.09 31.61
N GLY A 2 -3.29 -4.74 30.50
CA GLY A 2 -2.48 -4.77 29.27
C GLY A 2 -2.67 -3.57 28.33
N SER A 3 -3.85 -2.94 28.32
CA SER A 3 -4.21 -1.91 27.34
C SER A 3 -3.46 -0.57 27.53
N THR A 4 -3.15 -0.19 28.77
CA THR A 4 -2.50 1.10 29.07
C THR A 4 -1.03 1.16 28.62
N ASN A 5 -0.36 0.00 28.52
CA ASN A 5 1.04 -0.05 28.11
C ASN A 5 1.20 0.07 26.58
N GLN A 6 0.26 -0.49 25.81
CA GLN A 6 0.23 -0.35 24.35
C GLN A 6 -0.10 1.09 23.92
N GLU A 7 -1.04 1.77 24.58
CA GLU A 7 -1.36 3.18 24.27
C GLU A 7 -0.16 4.12 24.51
N ALA A 8 0.60 3.89 25.58
CA ALA A 8 1.80 4.67 25.88
C ALA A 8 2.92 4.44 24.85
N LEU A 9 3.11 3.19 24.41
CA LEU A 9 4.05 2.82 23.34
C LEU A 9 3.65 3.43 21.99
N LYS A 10 2.35 3.39 21.65
CA LYS A 10 1.80 4.02 20.45
C LYS A 10 2.02 5.53 20.46
N ALA A 11 1.68 6.21 21.55
CA ALA A 11 1.89 7.66 21.68
C ALA A 11 3.38 8.04 21.55
N ALA A 12 4.29 7.22 22.10
CA ALA A 12 5.73 7.43 21.96
C ALA A 12 6.22 7.25 20.51
N ALA A 13 5.73 6.21 19.82
CA ALA A 13 6.04 5.92 18.42
C ALA A 13 5.56 7.05 17.49
N ILE A 14 4.31 7.53 17.68
CA ILE A 14 3.76 8.68 16.94
C ILE A 14 4.64 9.91 17.14
N LYS A 15 5.02 10.21 18.39
CA LYS A 15 5.85 11.38 18.71
C LYS A 15 7.24 11.30 18.07
N LYS A 16 7.79 10.09 17.92
CA LYS A 16 9.09 9.82 17.29
C LYS A 16 9.04 10.03 15.77
N ILE A 17 8.01 9.51 15.10
CA ILE A 17 7.78 9.77 13.67
C ILE A 17 7.50 11.25 13.44
N LEU A 18 6.69 11.89 14.29
CA LEU A 18 6.42 13.31 14.14
C LEU A 18 7.70 14.16 14.23
N ALA A 19 8.62 13.78 15.11
CA ALA A 19 9.92 14.45 15.24
C ALA A 19 10.81 14.22 14.01
N LEU A 20 10.85 12.98 13.49
CA LEU A 20 11.56 12.64 12.25
C LEU A 20 10.99 13.39 11.04
N GLY A 21 9.67 13.44 10.91
CA GLY A 21 8.99 14.06 9.79
C GLY A 21 9.06 15.58 9.83
N LYS A 22 9.05 16.18 11.03
CA LYS A 22 9.30 17.62 11.18
C LYS A 22 10.74 18.00 10.85
N GLN A 23 11.70 17.09 10.99
CA GLN A 23 13.11 17.34 10.70
C GLN A 23 13.46 17.10 9.22
N LYS A 24 12.87 16.06 8.61
CA LYS A 24 13.11 15.70 7.20
C LYS A 24 12.12 16.33 6.22
N GLY A 25 10.95 16.79 6.68
CA GLY A 25 9.83 17.24 5.83
C GLY A 25 9.09 16.10 5.13
N ILE A 26 9.74 14.95 4.96
CA ILE A 26 9.23 13.73 4.34
C ILE A 26 9.43 12.56 5.29
N ILE A 27 8.38 11.75 5.47
CA ILE A 27 8.45 10.46 6.16
C ILE A 27 8.34 9.36 5.11
N THR A 28 9.28 8.42 5.18
CA THR A 28 9.26 7.22 4.34
C THR A 28 8.55 6.07 5.06
N TYR A 29 8.04 5.13 4.27
CA TYR A 29 7.43 3.90 4.81
C TYR A 29 8.34 3.15 5.79
N LYS A 30 9.66 3.11 5.52
CA LYS A 30 10.64 2.48 6.40
C LYS A 30 10.74 3.16 7.75
N ASP A 31 10.71 4.50 7.81
CA ASP A 31 10.74 5.24 9.06
C ASP A 31 9.49 4.93 9.93
N ILE A 32 8.34 4.73 9.29
CA ILE A 32 7.11 4.31 9.97
C ILE A 32 7.25 2.87 10.48
N MET A 33 7.65 1.94 9.62
CA MET A 33 7.77 0.53 10.00
C MET A 33 8.82 0.31 11.08
N ASP A 34 10.02 0.88 10.96
CA ASP A 34 11.06 0.77 11.99
C ASP A 34 10.60 1.35 13.34
N THR A 35 9.62 2.25 13.35
CA THR A 35 9.06 2.83 14.57
C THR A 35 7.90 2.01 15.14
N PHE A 36 7.17 1.29 14.30
CA PHE A 36 5.99 0.50 14.68
C PHE A 36 6.19 -1.03 14.60
N ASP A 37 7.38 -1.53 14.30
CA ASP A 37 7.72 -2.96 14.10
C ASP A 37 7.34 -3.89 15.28
N HIS A 38 7.06 -3.33 16.46
CA HIS A 38 6.66 -4.07 17.66
C HIS A 38 5.25 -3.70 18.17
N ILE A 39 4.47 -2.99 17.36
CA ILE A 39 3.17 -2.46 17.73
C ILE A 39 2.14 -2.94 16.71
N GLU A 40 1.18 -3.75 17.16
CA GLU A 40 -0.04 -4.00 16.38
C GLU A 40 -0.85 -2.71 16.32
N LEU A 41 -0.87 -2.12 15.13
CA LEU A 41 -1.67 -0.95 14.83
C LEU A 41 -3.01 -1.38 14.27
N ALA A 42 -4.08 -0.85 14.87
CA ALA A 42 -5.39 -0.94 14.27
C ALA A 42 -5.45 0.00 13.05
N PRO A 43 -6.22 -0.36 12.01
CA PRO A 43 -6.40 0.44 10.80
C PRO A 43 -6.80 1.89 11.07
N GLU A 44 -7.61 2.10 12.10
CA GLU A 44 -8.10 3.42 12.52
C GLU A 44 -6.97 4.25 13.17
N GLU A 45 -5.97 3.60 13.76
CA GLU A 45 -4.81 4.27 14.36
C GLU A 45 -3.79 4.68 13.30
N ILE A 46 -3.66 3.89 12.24
CA ILE A 46 -2.82 4.21 11.07
C ILE A 46 -3.39 5.41 10.33
N ASP A 47 -4.70 5.41 10.13
CA ASP A 47 -5.42 6.55 9.59
C ASP A 47 -5.18 7.80 10.44
N GLY A 48 -5.26 7.67 11.77
CA GLY A 48 -4.95 8.76 12.69
C GLY A 48 -3.50 9.24 12.59
N ILE A 49 -2.53 8.35 12.36
CA ILE A 49 -1.14 8.72 12.14
C ILE A 49 -1.00 9.54 10.85
N TYR A 50 -1.58 9.07 9.75
CA TYR A 50 -1.55 9.78 8.47
C TYR A 50 -2.19 11.16 8.57
N GLU A 51 -3.39 11.26 9.14
CA GLU A 51 -4.08 12.54 9.32
C GLU A 51 -3.26 13.53 10.17
N LEU A 52 -2.56 13.02 11.18
CA LEU A 52 -1.71 13.81 12.07
C LEU A 52 -0.40 14.25 11.37
N LEU A 53 0.14 13.44 10.46
CA LEU A 53 1.27 13.81 9.61
C LEU A 53 0.86 14.89 8.58
N THR A 54 -0.25 14.70 7.89
CA THR A 54 -0.78 15.67 6.91
C THR A 54 -1.15 16.99 7.58
N SER A 55 -1.78 16.96 8.76
CA SER A 55 -2.10 18.16 9.56
C SER A 55 -0.86 18.94 9.97
N LYS A 56 0.30 18.28 10.06
CA LYS A 56 1.59 18.91 10.36
C LYS A 56 2.40 19.28 9.12
N GLY A 57 1.87 19.05 7.91
CA GLY A 57 2.52 19.38 6.64
C GLY A 57 3.72 18.49 6.34
N ILE A 58 3.66 17.21 6.75
CA ILE A 58 4.69 16.22 6.48
C ILE A 58 4.20 15.35 5.32
N ASP A 59 4.94 15.34 4.21
CA ASP A 59 4.62 14.48 3.08
C ASP A 59 5.00 13.03 3.39
N PHE A 60 4.08 12.12 3.07
CA PHE A 60 4.30 10.69 3.19
C PHE A 60 4.56 10.10 1.82
N VAL A 61 5.75 9.54 1.67
CA VAL A 61 6.23 9.05 0.38
C VAL A 61 6.45 7.56 0.50
N ALA A 62 5.82 6.78 -0.39
CA ALA A 62 6.13 5.37 -0.54
C ALA A 62 7.61 5.26 -0.92
N GLU A 63 8.30 4.22 -0.46
CA GLU A 63 9.75 4.01 -0.66
C GLU A 63 10.22 4.08 -2.13
N ASP A 64 9.28 4.13 -3.09
CA ASP A 64 9.49 4.15 -4.52
C ASP A 64 8.97 5.40 -5.24
N GLU A 65 8.41 6.39 -4.53
CA GLU A 65 8.34 7.74 -5.08
C GLU A 65 9.69 8.40 -4.81
N GLU A 66 10.50 8.57 -5.86
CA GLU A 66 11.51 9.62 -5.85
C GLU A 66 10.84 10.93 -5.37
N PRO A 67 11.54 11.83 -4.66
CA PRO A 67 10.94 13.08 -4.23
C PRO A 67 10.49 13.85 -5.47
N GLN A 68 9.22 13.69 -5.85
CA GLN A 68 8.57 14.54 -6.83
C GLN A 68 8.31 15.84 -6.09
N THR A 69 9.31 16.71 -6.13
CA THR A 69 9.09 18.13 -5.96
C THR A 69 7.89 18.52 -6.82
N ASN A 70 6.86 19.09 -6.18
CA ASN A 70 5.75 19.75 -6.86
C ASN A 70 6.25 20.47 -8.11
N ASP A 71 5.95 19.91 -9.27
CA ASP A 71 5.73 20.66 -10.49
C ASP A 71 4.60 19.97 -11.23
N GLU A 72 3.56 20.75 -11.44
CA GLU A 72 2.41 20.49 -12.28
C GLU A 72 2.88 19.84 -13.58
N LYS A 73 2.47 18.61 -13.83
CA LYS A 73 2.23 18.05 -15.16
C LYS A 73 1.44 16.75 -15.01
N ASP A 74 0.26 16.76 -15.64
CA ASP A 74 -0.23 15.61 -16.38
C ASP A 74 0.97 14.89 -17.00
N ASP A 75 1.23 13.66 -16.58
CA ASP A 75 1.80 12.71 -17.50
C ASP A 75 1.30 11.31 -17.16
N ASP A 76 0.88 10.66 -18.22
CA ASP A 76 0.26 9.36 -18.26
C ASP A 76 1.08 8.35 -17.47
N GLN A 77 0.40 7.47 -16.72
CA GLN A 77 1.01 6.24 -16.20
C GLN A 77 1.29 5.28 -17.37
N GLU A 78 2.20 5.66 -18.26
CA GLU A 78 3.02 4.76 -19.05
C GLU A 78 4.10 4.16 -18.14
N GLY A 79 3.66 3.24 -17.28
CA GLY A 79 4.55 2.36 -16.55
C GLY A 79 4.12 0.93 -16.86
N GLU A 80 4.70 0.32 -17.88
CA GLU A 80 4.78 -1.14 -17.90
C GLU A 80 5.46 -1.55 -16.59
N VAL A 81 4.66 -2.00 -15.62
CA VAL A 81 5.20 -2.68 -14.44
C VAL A 81 6.00 -3.83 -15.00
N ASP A 82 7.32 -3.79 -14.86
CA ASP A 82 8.19 -4.84 -15.37
C ASP A 82 7.79 -6.16 -14.69
N LEU A 83 7.00 -6.96 -15.41
CA LEU A 83 6.52 -8.27 -15.00
C LEU A 83 7.62 -9.33 -15.21
N SER A 84 8.83 -8.95 -15.64
CA SER A 84 9.95 -9.88 -15.75
C SER A 84 10.21 -10.57 -14.41
N LEU A 85 10.33 -11.89 -14.46
CA LEU A 85 10.51 -12.74 -13.29
C LEU A 85 11.99 -12.70 -12.88
N PRO A 86 12.32 -12.53 -11.59
CA PRO A 86 13.69 -12.69 -11.09
C PRO A 86 14.29 -14.06 -11.46
N GLU A 87 15.60 -14.09 -11.71
CA GLU A 87 16.35 -15.34 -11.90
C GLU A 87 16.25 -16.21 -10.64
N GLY A 88 15.72 -17.44 -10.78
CA GLY A 88 15.51 -18.37 -9.67
C GLY A 88 14.05 -18.76 -9.39
N ILE A 89 13.08 -18.12 -10.07
CA ILE A 89 11.70 -18.60 -10.08
C ILE A 89 11.60 -19.72 -11.13
N SER A 90 11.40 -20.96 -10.65
CA SER A 90 11.12 -22.10 -11.52
C SER A 90 9.94 -21.75 -12.43
N LEU A 91 10.06 -22.05 -13.73
CA LEU A 91 9.08 -21.82 -14.79
C LEU A 91 7.83 -22.70 -14.62
N ASP A 92 7.26 -22.79 -13.43
CA ASP A 92 6.02 -23.50 -13.20
C ASP A 92 4.85 -22.69 -13.77
N ASP A 93 4.01 -23.39 -14.55
CA ASP A 93 2.83 -22.90 -15.26
C ASP A 93 1.90 -21.96 -14.42
N PRO A 94 1.70 -22.18 -13.11
CA PRO A 94 0.78 -21.37 -12.31
C PRO A 94 1.18 -19.89 -12.12
N VAL A 95 2.45 -19.58 -11.85
CA VAL A 95 2.90 -18.18 -11.67
C VAL A 95 2.75 -17.42 -12.97
N ARG A 96 3.21 -18.02 -14.07
CA ARG A 96 3.15 -17.41 -15.39
C ARG A 96 1.71 -17.22 -15.86
N MET A 97 0.83 -18.19 -15.59
CA MET A 97 -0.60 -18.06 -15.88
C MET A 97 -1.22 -16.92 -15.07
N TYR A 98 -0.89 -16.81 -13.78
CA TYR A 98 -1.36 -15.71 -12.93
C TYR A 98 -0.91 -14.34 -13.44
N LEU A 99 0.38 -14.15 -13.71
CA LEU A 99 0.92 -12.88 -14.23
C LEU A 99 0.28 -12.48 -15.57
N LYS A 100 0.02 -13.46 -16.43
CA LYS A 100 -0.69 -13.23 -17.70
C LYS A 100 -2.14 -12.79 -17.48
N GLU A 101 -2.82 -13.36 -16.50
CA GLU A 101 -4.21 -13.04 -16.21
C GLU A 101 -4.37 -11.62 -15.64
N ILE A 102 -3.54 -11.24 -14.66
CA ILE A 102 -3.56 -9.86 -14.11
C ILE A 102 -3.04 -8.81 -15.12
N GLY A 103 -2.23 -9.25 -16.09
CA GLY A 103 -1.76 -8.42 -17.20
C GLY A 103 -2.86 -8.06 -18.21
N ARG A 104 -3.98 -8.78 -18.22
CA ARG A 104 -5.13 -8.48 -19.08
C ARG A 104 -6.05 -7.41 -18.52
N VAL A 105 -6.02 -7.20 -17.21
CA VAL A 105 -6.82 -6.16 -16.55
C VAL A 105 -6.21 -4.80 -16.89
N PRO A 106 -6.97 -3.86 -17.49
CA PRO A 106 -6.47 -2.53 -17.80
C PRO A 106 -6.25 -1.72 -16.51
N LEU A 107 -5.30 -0.79 -16.57
CA LEU A 107 -5.08 0.17 -15.48
C LEU A 107 -6.28 1.11 -15.37
N LEU A 108 -6.58 1.53 -14.15
CA LEU A 108 -7.64 2.50 -13.88
C LEU A 108 -7.11 3.92 -14.06
N THR A 109 -7.95 4.79 -14.62
CA THR A 109 -7.71 6.24 -14.54
C THR A 109 -8.02 6.74 -13.13
N ALA A 110 -7.48 7.89 -12.74
CA ALA A 110 -7.73 8.49 -11.42
C ALA A 110 -9.23 8.72 -11.17
N GLU A 111 -9.98 9.16 -12.19
CA GLU A 111 -11.44 9.32 -12.09
C GLU A 111 -12.17 7.99 -11.88
N SER A 112 -11.74 6.94 -12.58
CA SER A 112 -12.33 5.59 -12.45
C SER A 112 -12.01 4.97 -11.09
N GLU A 113 -10.80 5.20 -10.57
CA GLU A 113 -10.41 4.79 -9.22
C GLU A 113 -11.32 5.45 -8.18
N LEU A 114 -11.60 6.74 -8.30
CA LEU A 114 -12.51 7.45 -7.40
C LEU A 114 -13.96 6.93 -7.48
N ASP A 115 -14.51 6.70 -8.68
CA ASP A 115 -15.86 6.12 -8.84
C ASP A 115 -15.95 4.73 -8.18
N LEU A 116 -14.96 3.88 -8.43
CA LEU A 116 -14.91 2.54 -7.87
C LEU A 116 -14.73 2.58 -6.35
N ALA A 117 -13.87 3.46 -5.83
CA ALA A 117 -13.68 3.63 -4.39
C ALA A 117 -14.95 4.12 -3.69
N GLN A 118 -15.66 5.09 -4.29
CA GLN A 118 -16.93 5.56 -3.77
C GLN A 118 -17.99 4.46 -3.71
N ARG A 119 -18.14 3.71 -4.80
CA ARG A 119 -19.09 2.60 -4.86
C ARG A 119 -18.70 1.45 -3.92
N ALA A 120 -17.41 1.14 -3.82
CA ALA A 120 -16.88 0.15 -2.89
C ALA A 120 -17.20 0.51 -1.44
N GLN A 121 -17.03 1.78 -1.04
CA GLN A 121 -17.39 2.28 0.30
C GLN A 121 -18.90 2.18 0.56
N ASN A 122 -19.73 2.34 -0.47
CA ASN A 122 -21.19 2.14 -0.40
C ASN A 122 -21.61 0.66 -0.39
N GLY A 123 -20.67 -0.29 -0.36
CA GLY A 123 -20.94 -1.73 -0.30
C GLY A 123 -21.17 -2.40 -1.66
N ASP A 124 -20.80 -1.76 -2.77
CA ASP A 124 -20.85 -2.39 -4.10
C ASP A 124 -19.71 -3.42 -4.24
N GLU A 125 -20.06 -4.70 -4.10
CA GLU A 125 -19.12 -5.82 -4.24
C GLU A 125 -18.49 -5.92 -5.64
N ASN A 126 -19.18 -5.45 -6.69
CA ASN A 126 -18.58 -5.39 -8.02
C ASN A 126 -17.49 -4.32 -8.08
N ALA A 127 -17.73 -3.16 -7.47
CA ALA A 127 -16.76 -2.09 -7.40
C ALA A 127 -15.52 -2.49 -6.58
N LYS A 128 -15.72 -3.13 -5.42
CA LYS A 128 -14.62 -3.69 -4.60
C LYS A 128 -13.75 -4.64 -5.40
N ARG A 129 -14.38 -5.62 -6.06
CA ARG A 129 -13.66 -6.60 -6.88
C ARG A 129 -12.89 -5.94 -8.01
N ARG A 130 -13.49 -4.99 -8.74
CA ARG A 130 -12.81 -4.28 -9.84
C ARG A 130 -11.65 -3.42 -9.33
N LEU A 131 -11.81 -2.76 -8.19
CA LEU A 131 -10.74 -1.97 -7.56
C LEU A 131 -9.56 -2.87 -7.15
N ALA A 132 -9.85 -4.04 -6.58
CA ALA A 132 -8.83 -5.03 -6.25
C ALA A 132 -8.15 -5.59 -7.51
N GLU A 133 -8.91 -6.05 -8.51
CA GLU A 133 -8.40 -6.62 -9.77
C GLU A 133 -7.43 -5.68 -10.49
N ALA A 134 -7.76 -4.39 -10.54
CA ALA A 134 -6.91 -3.36 -11.15
C ALA A 134 -5.57 -3.16 -10.41
N ASN A 135 -5.52 -3.49 -9.13
CA ASN A 135 -4.36 -3.30 -8.26
C ASN A 135 -3.57 -4.58 -7.98
N LEU A 136 -3.91 -5.72 -8.61
CA LEU A 136 -3.14 -6.97 -8.44
C LEU A 136 -1.68 -6.85 -8.88
N ARG A 137 -1.37 -5.95 -9.82
CA ARG A 137 0.01 -5.68 -10.26
C ARG A 137 0.85 -5.04 -9.15
N LEU A 138 0.25 -4.20 -8.32
CA LEU A 138 0.89 -3.60 -7.14
C LEU A 138 1.28 -4.68 -6.12
N VAL A 139 0.43 -5.69 -5.92
CA VAL A 139 0.75 -6.81 -5.04
C VAL A 139 1.99 -7.55 -5.54
N VAL A 140 2.04 -7.84 -6.83
CA VAL A 140 3.19 -8.53 -7.44
C VAL A 140 4.48 -7.70 -7.30
N SER A 141 4.43 -6.39 -7.56
CA SER A 141 5.63 -5.53 -7.47
C SER A 141 6.17 -5.45 -6.03
N ILE A 142 5.29 -5.48 -5.03
CA ILE A 142 5.66 -5.54 -3.61
C ILE A 142 6.21 -6.92 -3.24
N ALA A 143 5.49 -8.00 -3.60
CA ALA A 143 5.85 -9.37 -3.25
C ALA A 143 7.23 -9.79 -3.82
N LYS A 144 7.62 -9.27 -4.99
CA LYS A 144 8.94 -9.53 -5.59
C LYS A 144 10.11 -9.25 -4.63
N ARG A 145 9.98 -8.27 -3.73
CA ARG A 145 11.03 -7.88 -2.77
C ARG A 145 11.27 -8.90 -1.65
N TYR A 146 10.33 -9.82 -1.46
CA TYR A 146 10.35 -10.84 -0.42
C TYR A 146 10.72 -12.23 -0.94
N VAL A 147 10.91 -12.36 -2.26
CA VAL A 147 11.39 -13.60 -2.90
C VAL A 147 12.77 -13.97 -2.36
N GLY A 148 13.03 -15.28 -2.21
CA GLY A 148 14.30 -15.80 -1.71
C GLY A 148 14.46 -15.79 -0.19
N ARG A 149 13.41 -15.39 0.56
CA ARG A 149 13.42 -15.40 2.04
C ARG A 149 12.78 -16.65 2.67
N GLY A 150 12.67 -17.75 1.89
CA GLY A 150 12.18 -19.05 2.38
C GLY A 150 10.69 -19.33 2.16
N MET A 151 9.94 -18.41 1.54
CA MET A 151 8.55 -18.62 1.11
C MET A 151 8.45 -18.60 -0.42
N LEU A 152 7.51 -19.37 -0.99
CA LEU A 152 7.28 -19.38 -2.44
C LEU A 152 6.67 -18.05 -2.90
N PHE A 153 6.97 -17.66 -4.14
CA PHE A 153 6.48 -16.38 -4.67
C PHE A 153 4.95 -16.31 -4.77
N LEU A 154 4.28 -17.42 -5.10
CA LEU A 154 2.82 -17.47 -5.10
C LEU A 154 2.26 -17.22 -3.71
N ASP A 155 2.84 -17.82 -2.67
CA ASP A 155 2.34 -17.65 -1.31
C ASP A 155 2.46 -16.18 -0.88
N LEU A 156 3.57 -15.52 -1.20
CA LEU A 156 3.75 -14.07 -0.98
C LEU A 156 2.69 -13.22 -1.71
N ILE A 157 2.36 -13.58 -2.96
CA ILE A 157 1.31 -12.91 -3.72
C ILE A 157 -0.06 -13.15 -3.06
N GLN A 158 -0.33 -14.36 -2.58
CA GLN A 158 -1.60 -14.70 -1.95
C GLN A 158 -1.81 -13.93 -0.65
N GLU A 159 -0.79 -13.85 0.22
CA GLU A 159 -0.84 -13.02 1.44
C GLU A 159 -1.02 -11.54 1.06
N GLY A 160 -0.24 -11.04 0.10
CA GLY A 160 -0.39 -9.67 -0.37
C GLY A 160 -1.78 -9.36 -0.94
N ASN A 161 -2.43 -10.32 -1.62
CA ASN A 161 -3.80 -10.18 -2.10
C ASN A 161 -4.82 -10.07 -0.95
N LEU A 162 -4.60 -10.79 0.16
CA LEU A 162 -5.42 -10.63 1.38
C LEU A 162 -5.25 -9.24 1.98
N GLY A 163 -4.02 -8.71 1.98
CA GLY A 163 -3.74 -7.32 2.33
C GLY A 163 -4.50 -6.34 1.44
N LEU A 164 -4.43 -6.51 0.13
CA LEU A 164 -5.13 -5.66 -0.84
C LEU A 164 -6.66 -5.66 -0.62
N ILE A 165 -7.26 -6.83 -0.37
CA ILE A 165 -8.72 -6.91 -0.09
C ILE A 165 -9.07 -6.10 1.15
N LYS A 166 -8.29 -6.22 2.23
CA LYS A 166 -8.48 -5.40 3.45
C LYS A 166 -8.34 -3.89 3.14
N ALA A 167 -7.39 -3.53 2.28
CA ALA A 167 -7.24 -2.14 1.84
C ALA A 167 -8.48 -1.64 1.11
N VAL A 168 -9.05 -2.43 0.19
CA VAL A 168 -10.29 -2.07 -0.53
C VAL A 168 -11.46 -1.90 0.43
N GLU A 169 -11.56 -2.74 1.46
CA GLU A 169 -12.64 -2.66 2.45
C GLU A 169 -12.57 -1.41 3.33
N LYS A 170 -11.35 -0.92 3.60
CA LYS A 170 -11.12 0.17 4.55
C LYS A 170 -10.74 1.50 3.92
N PHE A 171 -10.54 1.55 2.61
CA PHE A 171 -10.15 2.76 1.92
C PHE A 171 -11.24 3.84 2.01
N ASP A 172 -10.80 5.06 2.31
CA ASP A 172 -11.65 6.25 2.33
C ASP A 172 -11.15 7.30 1.34
N TYR A 173 -11.89 7.45 0.25
CA TYR A 173 -11.53 8.35 -0.85
C TYR A 173 -11.64 9.83 -0.46
N HIS A 174 -12.35 10.18 0.61
CA HIS A 174 -12.47 11.58 1.06
C HIS A 174 -11.17 12.15 1.64
N LYS A 175 -10.23 11.28 2.01
CA LYS A 175 -8.97 11.67 2.63
C LYS A 175 -7.93 12.21 1.64
N GLY A 176 -8.23 12.17 0.34
CA GLY A 176 -7.45 12.86 -0.69
C GLY A 176 -6.12 12.22 -1.09
N PHE A 177 -5.87 10.97 -0.69
CA PHE A 177 -4.70 10.20 -1.12
C PHE A 177 -5.07 9.10 -2.12
N LYS A 178 -4.11 8.73 -2.98
CA LYS A 178 -4.27 7.65 -3.97
C LYS A 178 -4.47 6.30 -3.28
N PHE A 179 -5.27 5.42 -3.88
CA PHE A 179 -5.52 4.08 -3.33
C PHE A 179 -4.25 3.24 -3.24
N SER A 180 -3.36 3.34 -4.23
CA SER A 180 -2.08 2.60 -4.28
C SER A 180 -1.19 2.86 -3.06
N THR A 181 -1.12 4.11 -2.60
CA THR A 181 -0.37 4.52 -1.41
C THR A 181 -0.92 3.84 -0.16
N TYR A 182 -2.24 3.83 -0.01
CA TYR A 182 -2.92 3.18 1.11
C TYR A 182 -2.75 1.65 1.08
N ALA A 183 -3.01 1.04 -0.08
CA ALA A 183 -2.95 -0.40 -0.27
C ALA A 183 -1.56 -0.98 -0.02
N THR A 184 -0.50 -0.24 -0.34
CA THR A 184 0.89 -0.67 -0.11
C THR A 184 1.13 -1.06 1.35
N TRP A 185 0.54 -0.35 2.31
CA TRP A 185 0.71 -0.68 3.73
C TRP A 185 0.10 -2.04 4.08
N TRP A 186 -1.12 -2.25 3.63
CA TRP A 186 -1.87 -3.48 3.88
C TRP A 186 -1.25 -4.71 3.21
N ILE A 187 -0.74 -4.54 2.00
CA ILE A 187 -0.10 -5.61 1.23
C ILE A 187 1.20 -6.06 1.92
N ARG A 188 1.99 -5.13 2.45
CA ARG A 188 3.27 -5.44 3.13
C ARG A 188 3.08 -6.01 4.55
N GLN A 189 1.97 -5.70 5.21
CA GLN A 189 1.65 -6.15 6.57
C GLN A 189 1.04 -7.55 6.61
N ALA A 190 0.49 -8.02 5.48
CA ALA A 190 -0.19 -9.30 5.37
C ALA A 190 0.75 -10.49 5.53
#